data_AF-A0A842IK85-F1
#
_entry.id   AF-A0A842IK85-F1
#
_cell.length_a   1.000
_cell.length_b   1.000
_cell.length_c   1.000
_cell.angle_alpha   90.00
_cell.angle_beta   90.00
_cell.angle_gamma   90.00
#
_symmetry.space_group_name_H-M   'P 1'
#
loop_
_entity.id
_entity.type
_entity.pdbx_description
1 polymer ?
#
loop_
_entity_poly.entity_id
_entity_poly.type
_entity_poly.pdbx_seq_one_letter_code
_entity_poly.pdbx_strand_id
1 'polypeptide(L)'
;MKPSWLSRYESYLSEFVYGGMDGCVTTFAVVAGAVGAGLDSAVIIILGFANLIADGFAMSVGAFLSHRTAHDNRKKRQAVQAAGEILPEQVPGSSVEETGEEGGPGSDEPEKSGILISAVTFGSFLTIGFIPLLIYVLDYVSPMDINHFLFASVLTGAGFLCIGFLKAYINRTPILRSILEVLALGAAAAIVAFYVGDFLEHLLSR
;
A
#
# COMPACT_ATOMS: atom_id res chain seq x y z
N MET A 1 -23.06 5.35 -20.83
CA MET A 1 -23.29 4.48 -19.66
C MET A 1 -22.33 3.31 -19.78
N LYS A 2 -21.33 3.19 -18.89
CA LYS A 2 -20.42 2.03 -18.89
C LYS A 2 -21.19 0.79 -18.39
N PRO A 3 -21.00 -0.40 -18.97
CA PRO A 3 -21.56 -1.65 -18.46
C PRO A 3 -21.19 -1.88 -16.98
N SER A 4 -22.16 -2.32 -16.17
CA SER A 4 -22.02 -2.54 -14.72
C SER A 4 -20.90 -3.52 -14.30
N TRP A 5 -20.45 -4.41 -15.19
CA TRP A 5 -19.35 -5.34 -14.90
C TRP A 5 -17.96 -4.71 -15.02
N LEU A 6 -17.82 -3.64 -15.82
CA LEU A 6 -16.54 -2.93 -16.01
C LEU A 6 -16.17 -2.07 -14.78
N SER A 7 -17.15 -1.43 -14.13
CA SER A 7 -16.87 -0.62 -12.93
C SER A 7 -16.40 -1.48 -11.76
N ARG A 8 -16.95 -2.69 -11.64
CA ARG A 8 -16.58 -3.64 -10.59
C ARG A 8 -15.12 -4.09 -10.71
N TYR A 9 -14.65 -4.37 -11.91
CA TYR A 9 -13.25 -4.72 -12.16
C TYR A 9 -12.31 -3.54 -11.94
N GLU A 10 -12.71 -2.34 -12.37
CA GLU A 10 -11.95 -1.10 -12.17
C GLU A 10 -11.70 -0.83 -10.67
N SER A 11 -12.70 -1.02 -9.81
CA SER A 11 -12.56 -0.85 -8.35
C SER A 11 -11.62 -1.88 -7.71
N TYR A 12 -11.71 -3.18 -8.04
CA TYR A 12 -10.80 -4.18 -7.49
C TYR A 12 -9.37 -3.97 -7.97
N LEU A 13 -9.20 -3.52 -9.22
CA LEU A 13 -7.90 -3.26 -9.79
C LEU A 13 -7.23 -2.04 -9.13
N SER A 14 -8.00 -1.00 -8.78
CA SER A 14 -7.50 0.13 -7.98
C SER A 14 -6.96 -0.34 -6.63
N GLU A 15 -7.75 -1.09 -5.87
CA GLU A 15 -7.37 -1.64 -4.56
C GLU A 15 -6.11 -2.51 -4.64
N PHE A 16 -6.00 -3.31 -5.71
CA PHE A 16 -4.81 -4.11 -5.99
C PHE A 16 -3.58 -3.23 -6.23
N VAL A 17 -3.72 -2.16 -7.01
CA VAL A 17 -2.61 -1.25 -7.29
C VAL A 17 -2.15 -0.52 -6.03
N TYR A 18 -3.09 -0.01 -5.23
CA TYR A 18 -2.75 0.73 -4.02
C TYR A 18 -2.14 -0.18 -2.95
N GLY A 19 -2.73 -1.36 -2.71
CA GLY A 19 -2.15 -2.35 -1.80
C GLY A 19 -0.78 -2.83 -2.26
N GLY A 20 -0.61 -3.12 -3.55
CA GLY A 20 0.68 -3.53 -4.10
C GLY A 20 1.75 -2.43 -4.06
N MET A 21 1.37 -1.18 -4.35
CA MET A 21 2.27 -0.02 -4.25
C MET A 21 2.74 0.18 -2.82
N ASP A 22 1.82 0.18 -1.85
CA ASP A 22 2.13 0.38 -0.45
C ASP A 22 3.01 -0.74 0.09
N GLY A 23 2.65 -2.01 -0.18
CA GLY A 23 3.43 -3.18 0.22
C GLY A 23 4.86 -3.16 -0.33
N CYS A 24 5.03 -2.75 -1.58
CA CYS A 24 6.35 -2.65 -2.21
C CYS A 24 7.20 -1.53 -1.62
N VAL A 25 6.62 -0.33 -1.44
CA VAL A 25 7.31 0.84 -0.89
C VAL A 25 7.71 0.60 0.57
N THR A 26 6.78 0.16 1.40
CA THR A 26 7.01 -0.12 2.83
C THR A 26 8.08 -1.20 3.01
N THR A 27 7.95 -2.32 2.30
CA THR A 27 8.91 -3.43 2.44
C THR A 27 10.29 -3.04 1.93
N PHE A 28 10.36 -2.29 0.83
CA PHE A 28 11.65 -1.79 0.34
C PHE A 28 12.30 -0.81 1.32
N ALA A 29 11.51 0.05 1.99
CA ALA A 29 12.01 0.93 3.04
C ALA A 29 12.56 0.14 4.24
N VAL A 30 11.87 -0.93 4.68
CA VAL A 30 12.37 -1.82 5.74
C VAL A 30 13.70 -2.47 5.34
N VAL A 31 13.78 -3.00 4.11
CA VAL A 31 15.03 -3.55 3.57
C VAL A 31 16.13 -2.49 3.56
N ALA A 32 15.85 -1.30 3.04
CA ALA A 32 16.83 -0.22 2.97
C ALA A 32 17.30 0.24 4.36
N GLY A 33 16.40 0.34 5.34
CA GLY A 33 16.76 0.68 6.71
C GLY A 33 17.60 -0.38 7.40
N ALA A 34 17.27 -1.65 7.21
CA ALA A 34 18.06 -2.75 7.74
C ALA A 34 19.46 -2.82 7.11
N VAL A 35 19.56 -2.58 5.80
CA VAL A 35 20.86 -2.46 5.11
C VAL A 35 21.64 -1.24 5.60
N GLY A 36 20.97 -0.10 5.79
CA GLY A 36 21.59 1.10 6.36
C GLY A 36 22.15 0.87 7.76
N ALA A 37 21.45 0.09 8.58
CA ALA A 37 21.92 -0.35 9.89
C ALA A 37 22.96 -1.49 9.85
N GLY A 38 23.41 -1.92 8.67
CA GLY A 38 24.42 -2.97 8.53
C GLY A 38 23.98 -4.37 9.01
N LEU A 39 22.67 -4.64 9.02
CA LEU A 39 22.12 -5.91 9.51
C LEU A 39 22.31 -7.05 8.50
N ASP A 40 22.52 -8.26 9.03
CA ASP A 40 22.67 -9.48 8.22
C ASP A 40 21.40 -9.83 7.43
N SER A 41 21.56 -10.51 6.29
CA SER A 41 20.46 -10.97 5.42
C SER A 41 19.36 -11.74 6.17
N ALA A 42 19.73 -12.54 7.18
CA ALA A 42 18.76 -13.27 8.00
C ALA A 42 17.83 -12.33 8.79
N VAL A 43 18.38 -11.24 9.34
CA VAL A 43 17.62 -10.22 10.06
C VAL A 43 16.74 -9.43 9.10
N ILE A 44 17.24 -9.09 7.92
CA ILE A 44 16.46 -8.43 6.85
C ILE A 44 15.24 -9.28 6.47
N ILE A 45 15.41 -10.59 6.30
CA ILE A 45 14.30 -11.52 5.99
C ILE A 45 13.29 -11.52 7.13
N ILE A 46 13.72 -11.66 8.38
CA ILE A 46 12.84 -11.71 9.55
C ILE A 46 12.02 -10.41 9.67
N LEU A 47 12.68 -9.25 9.65
CA LEU A 47 12.03 -7.95 9.73
C LEU A 47 11.11 -7.70 8.54
N GLY A 48 11.56 -8.04 7.35
CA GLY A 48 10.80 -7.90 6.11
C GLY A 48 9.50 -8.70 6.13
N PHE A 49 9.55 -10.00 6.46
CA PHE A 49 8.35 -10.82 6.54
C PHE A 49 7.42 -10.40 7.68
N ALA A 50 7.99 -10.06 8.85
CA ALA A 50 7.20 -9.57 9.97
C ALA A 50 6.43 -8.30 9.59
N ASN A 51 7.11 -7.33 8.99
CA ASN A 51 6.50 -6.08 8.53
C ASN A 51 5.46 -6.33 7.42
N LEU A 52 5.83 -7.13 6.40
CA LEU A 52 4.96 -7.43 5.26
C LEU A 52 3.62 -8.04 5.70
N ILE A 53 3.64 -8.98 6.64
CA ILE A 53 2.43 -9.63 7.15
C ILE A 53 1.65 -8.68 8.08
N ALA A 54 2.34 -7.98 8.98
CA ALA A 54 1.70 -7.10 9.96
C ALA A 54 1.00 -5.91 9.27
N ASP A 55 1.71 -5.20 8.41
CA ASP A 55 1.18 -4.02 7.71
C ASP A 55 0.09 -4.42 6.73
N GLY A 56 0.29 -5.51 5.96
CA GLY A 56 -0.75 -6.03 5.07
C GLY A 56 -2.02 -6.37 5.83
N PHE A 57 -1.90 -7.01 6.99
CA PHE A 57 -3.06 -7.35 7.83
C PHE A 57 -3.74 -6.09 8.37
N ALA A 58 -2.97 -5.13 8.89
CA ALA A 58 -3.49 -3.87 9.40
C ALA A 58 -4.24 -3.08 8.31
N MET A 59 -3.66 -2.97 7.11
CA MET A 59 -4.25 -2.31 5.96
C MET A 59 -5.54 -3.01 5.51
N SER A 60 -5.54 -4.35 5.44
CA SER A 60 -6.71 -5.14 5.07
C SER A 60 -7.88 -4.97 6.06
N VAL A 61 -7.60 -5.03 7.36
CA VAL A 61 -8.58 -4.78 8.42
C VAL A 61 -9.06 -3.33 8.37
N GLY A 62 -8.16 -2.38 8.13
CA GLY A 62 -8.48 -0.97 7.91
C GLY A 62 -9.47 -0.80 6.75
N ALA A 63 -9.18 -1.36 5.59
CA ALA A 63 -10.06 -1.32 4.42
C ALA A 63 -11.44 -1.95 4.72
N PHE A 64 -11.49 -3.05 5.46
CA PHE A 64 -12.75 -3.70 5.85
C PHE A 64 -13.60 -2.80 6.75
N LEU A 65 -12.97 -2.23 7.77
CA LEU A 65 -13.63 -1.35 8.74
C LEU A 65 -14.08 -0.04 8.09
N SER A 66 -13.26 0.54 7.20
CA SER A 66 -13.59 1.73 6.41
C SER A 66 -14.81 1.47 5.52
N HIS A 67 -14.83 0.33 4.84
CA HIS A 67 -15.97 -0.06 4.01
C HIS A 67 -17.26 -0.25 4.84
N ARG A 68 -17.16 -0.91 6.00
CA ARG A 68 -18.30 -1.11 6.91
C ARG A 68 -18.81 0.21 7.48
N THR A 69 -17.92 1.08 7.91
CA THR A 69 -18.26 2.39 8.48
C THR A 69 -18.90 3.31 7.44
N ALA A 70 -18.38 3.32 6.21
CA ALA A 70 -18.97 4.07 5.11
C ALA A 70 -20.41 3.63 4.83
N HIS A 71 -20.66 2.32 4.85
CA HIS A 71 -21.99 1.75 4.68
C HIS A 71 -22.96 2.14 5.82
N ASP A 72 -22.51 2.01 7.08
CA ASP A 72 -23.33 2.37 8.25
C ASP A 72 -23.63 3.89 8.29
N ASN A 73 -22.65 4.72 7.94
CA ASN A 73 -22.83 6.17 7.84
C ASN A 73 -23.77 6.57 6.70
N ARG A 74 -23.74 5.86 5.57
CA ARG A 74 -24.65 6.12 4.44
C ARG A 74 -26.11 5.87 4.84
N LYS A 75 -26.38 4.78 5.57
CA LYS A 75 -27.73 4.47 6.09
C LYS A 75 -28.20 5.53 7.08
N LYS A 76 -27.34 5.96 8.01
CA LYS A 76 -27.65 7.05 8.95
C LYS A 76 -27.94 8.36 8.22
N ARG A 77 -27.12 8.75 7.24
CA ARG A 77 -27.34 9.97 6.43
C ARG A 77 -28.67 9.92 5.69
N GLN A 78 -29.01 8.78 5.08
CA GLN A 78 -30.30 8.61 4.39
C GLN A 78 -31.48 8.69 5.36
N ALA A 79 -31.38 8.08 6.55
CA ALA A 79 -32.44 8.14 7.56
C ALA A 79 -32.66 9.57 8.09
N VAL A 80 -31.59 10.32 8.36
CA VAL A 80 -31.69 11.73 8.80
C VAL A 80 -32.25 12.62 7.69
N GLN A 81 -31.81 12.43 6.45
CA GLN A 81 -32.30 13.20 5.31
C GLN A 81 -33.77 12.88 4.99
N ALA A 82 -34.21 11.64 5.18
CA ALA A 82 -35.61 11.23 5.09
C ALA A 82 -36.48 11.77 6.25
N ALA A 83 -35.90 12.02 7.42
CA ALA A 83 -36.58 12.61 8.57
C ALA A 83 -36.80 14.13 8.44
N GLY A 84 -36.29 14.77 7.38
CA GLY A 84 -36.44 16.21 7.15
C GLY A 84 -35.66 17.09 8.13
N GLU A 85 -34.75 16.50 8.89
CA GLU A 85 -33.96 17.19 9.93
C GLU A 85 -32.67 17.73 9.29
N ILE A 86 -32.52 19.06 9.27
CA ILE A 86 -31.29 19.71 8.81
C ILE A 86 -30.22 19.38 9.83
N LEU A 87 -29.26 18.52 9.46
CA LEU A 87 -28.09 18.23 10.29
C LEU A 87 -27.43 19.54 10.71
N PRO A 88 -27.17 19.78 12.02
CA PRO A 88 -26.21 20.79 12.39
C PRO A 88 -24.86 20.41 11.76
N GLU A 89 -24.26 21.39 11.10
CA GLU A 89 -22.97 21.29 10.46
C GLU A 89 -21.95 20.68 11.43
N GLN A 90 -21.41 19.52 11.03
CA GLN A 90 -20.23 18.82 11.54
C GLN A 90 -19.92 18.95 13.04
N VAL A 91 -20.06 17.85 13.79
CA VAL A 91 -19.43 17.73 15.12
C VAL A 91 -17.91 17.80 14.94
N PRO A 92 -17.23 18.86 15.41
CA PRO A 92 -15.78 18.96 15.30
C PRO A 92 -15.18 18.03 16.36
N GLY A 93 -14.68 16.86 15.97
CA GLY A 93 -14.06 15.95 16.96
C GLY A 93 -13.83 14.47 16.59
N SER A 94 -13.86 14.07 15.32
CA SER A 94 -13.38 12.73 14.92
C SER A 94 -12.25 12.84 13.91
N SER A 95 -11.07 13.20 14.40
CA SER A 95 -9.81 12.99 13.69
C SER A 95 -9.53 11.48 13.64
N VAL A 96 -10.07 10.82 12.62
CA VAL A 96 -9.43 9.65 12.03
C VAL A 96 -8.94 10.15 10.69
N GLU A 97 -7.63 10.05 10.47
CA GLU A 97 -6.93 10.50 9.28
C GLU A 97 -7.67 10.09 8.00
N GLU A 98 -8.39 11.03 7.40
CA GLU A 98 -8.69 10.99 5.97
C GLU A 98 -7.38 11.30 5.24
N THR A 99 -6.48 10.32 5.17
CA THR A 99 -5.49 10.31 4.10
C THR A 99 -6.25 9.93 2.84
N GLY A 100 -6.51 10.95 2.02
CA GLY A 100 -7.49 10.90 0.95
C GLY A 100 -7.26 9.79 -0.07
N GLU A 101 -8.35 9.08 -0.39
CA GLU A 101 -8.60 8.62 -1.73
C GLU A 101 -10.01 9.03 -2.14
N GLU A 102 -10.06 9.85 -3.19
CA GLU A 102 -11.27 10.41 -3.78
C GLU A 102 -12.18 9.30 -4.33
N GLY A 103 -13.35 9.11 -3.71
CA GLY A 103 -14.47 8.37 -4.29
C GLY A 103 -15.59 9.32 -4.68
N GLY A 104 -15.64 9.70 -5.96
CA GLY A 104 -16.69 10.54 -6.58
C GLY A 104 -18.12 9.96 -6.53
N PRO A 105 -19.12 10.71 -7.04
CA PRO A 105 -20.48 10.72 -6.51
C PRO A 105 -21.34 9.51 -6.88
N GLY A 106 -22.37 9.31 -6.04
CA GLY A 106 -23.32 8.22 -6.04
C GLY A 106 -23.82 7.75 -7.41
N SER A 107 -23.66 6.46 -7.64
CA SER A 107 -24.60 5.65 -8.40
C SER A 107 -24.75 4.32 -7.67
N ASP A 108 -25.90 3.69 -7.82
CA ASP A 108 -26.32 2.46 -7.13
C ASP A 108 -25.41 1.27 -7.48
N GLU A 109 -24.20 1.24 -6.91
CA GLU A 109 -23.31 0.08 -7.03
C GLU A 109 -23.76 -1.02 -6.05
N PRO A 110 -23.84 -2.27 -6.52
CA PRO A 110 -24.28 -3.40 -5.69
C PRO A 110 -23.35 -3.54 -4.50
N GLU A 111 -23.95 -3.73 -3.32
CA GLU A 111 -23.36 -4.02 -2.02
C GLU A 111 -22.02 -4.76 -2.16
N LYS A 112 -20.92 -3.99 -2.13
CA LYS A 112 -19.56 -4.50 -2.21
C LYS A 112 -19.35 -5.40 -0.98
N SER A 113 -18.96 -6.65 -1.21
CA SER A 113 -18.50 -7.49 -0.10
C SER A 113 -17.19 -6.89 0.39
N GLY A 114 -17.22 -6.13 1.49
CA GLY A 114 -16.03 -5.50 2.08
C GLY A 114 -14.90 -6.51 2.31
N ILE A 115 -15.25 -7.79 2.52
CA ILE A 115 -14.32 -8.91 2.63
C ILE A 115 -13.48 -9.09 1.35
N LEU A 116 -14.10 -9.01 0.16
CA LEU A 116 -13.38 -9.18 -1.11
C LEU A 116 -12.40 -8.03 -1.37
N ILE A 117 -12.77 -6.81 -0.99
CA ILE A 117 -11.89 -5.64 -1.15
C ILE A 117 -10.65 -5.82 -0.29
N SER A 118 -10.84 -6.07 1.01
CA SER A 118 -9.75 -6.35 1.94
C SER A 118 -8.88 -7.52 1.51
N ALA A 119 -9.48 -8.60 0.98
CA ALA A 119 -8.72 -9.74 0.48
C ALA A 119 -7.84 -9.39 -0.74
N VAL A 120 -8.36 -8.56 -1.66
CA VAL A 120 -7.59 -8.08 -2.82
C VAL A 120 -6.46 -7.15 -2.38
N THR A 121 -6.73 -6.22 -1.48
CA THR A 121 -5.73 -5.32 -0.91
C THR A 121 -4.64 -6.11 -0.21
N PHE A 122 -4.99 -7.04 0.70
CA PHE A 122 -4.03 -7.90 1.40
C PHE A 122 -3.20 -8.75 0.44
N GLY A 123 -3.85 -9.42 -0.51
CA GLY A 123 -3.17 -10.29 -1.47
C GLY A 123 -2.19 -9.51 -2.34
N SER A 124 -2.58 -8.32 -2.80
CA SER A 124 -1.70 -7.44 -3.58
C SER A 124 -0.51 -6.93 -2.75
N PHE A 125 -0.75 -6.53 -1.50
CA PHE A 125 0.27 -6.08 -0.57
C PHE A 125 1.33 -7.16 -0.35
N LEU A 126 0.91 -8.39 -0.03
CA LEU A 126 1.84 -9.50 0.18
C LEU A 126 2.62 -9.86 -1.09
N THR A 127 1.93 -10.01 -2.22
CA THR A 127 2.55 -10.53 -3.44
C THR A 127 3.54 -9.54 -4.06
N ILE A 128 3.18 -8.26 -4.10
CA ILE A 128 4.03 -7.21 -4.67
C ILE A 128 5.05 -6.71 -3.63
N GLY A 129 4.65 -6.61 -2.37
CA GLY A 129 5.55 -6.27 -1.26
C GLY A 129 6.61 -7.33 -0.99
N PHE A 130 6.44 -8.56 -1.46
CA PHE A 130 7.49 -9.58 -1.40
C PHE A 130 8.65 -9.33 -2.38
N ILE A 131 8.46 -8.51 -3.43
CA ILE A 131 9.47 -8.29 -4.49
C ILE A 131 10.84 -7.85 -3.94
N PRO A 132 10.93 -6.85 -3.04
CA PRO A 132 12.21 -6.42 -2.45
C PRO A 132 12.89 -7.50 -1.61
N LEU A 133 12.12 -8.39 -0.98
CA LEU A 133 12.63 -9.47 -0.13
C LEU A 133 13.06 -10.69 -0.92
N LEU A 134 12.52 -10.88 -2.13
CA LEU A 134 12.77 -12.06 -2.94
C LEU A 134 14.26 -12.34 -3.14
N ILE A 135 15.08 -11.31 -3.37
CA ILE A 135 16.53 -11.46 -3.58
C ILE A 135 17.22 -12.02 -2.33
N TYR A 136 16.83 -11.59 -1.14
CA TYR A 136 17.40 -12.07 0.12
C TYR A 136 16.95 -13.50 0.42
N VAL A 137 15.70 -13.84 0.11
CA VAL A 137 15.20 -15.22 0.24
C VAL A 137 15.93 -16.16 -0.72
N LEU A 138 16.16 -15.74 -1.97
CA LEU A 138 16.90 -16.53 -2.95
C LEU A 138 18.35 -16.76 -2.52
N ASP A 139 19.02 -15.72 -2.01
CA ASP A 139 20.37 -15.86 -1.46
C ASP A 139 20.44 -16.84 -0.28
N TYR A 140 19.45 -16.82 0.60
CA TYR A 140 19.39 -17.77 1.72
C TYR A 140 19.26 -19.23 1.26
N VAL A 141 18.53 -19.49 0.16
CA VAL A 141 18.33 -20.85 -0.38
C VAL A 141 19.49 -21.27 -1.30
N SER A 142 20.08 -20.32 -2.00
CA SER A 142 21.17 -20.52 -2.96
C SER A 142 22.15 -19.36 -2.82
N PRO A 143 23.22 -19.53 -2.01
CA PRO A 143 24.18 -18.46 -1.74
C PRO A 143 24.74 -17.87 -3.03
N MET A 144 24.55 -16.57 -3.22
CA MET A 144 25.04 -15.84 -4.38
C MET A 144 26.08 -14.80 -3.94
N ASP A 145 27.29 -14.84 -4.49
CA ASP A 145 28.34 -13.81 -4.30
C ASP A 145 28.04 -12.54 -5.12
N ILE A 146 26.85 -11.96 -4.97
CA ILE A 146 26.42 -10.75 -5.67
C ILE A 146 26.04 -9.65 -4.68
N ASN A 147 25.97 -8.41 -5.16
CA ASN A 147 25.47 -7.30 -4.36
C ASN A 147 23.95 -7.40 -4.17
N HIS A 148 23.48 -8.04 -3.10
CA HIS A 148 22.05 -8.31 -2.85
C HIS A 148 21.20 -7.05 -2.90
N PHE A 149 21.66 -5.98 -2.25
CA PHE A 149 20.92 -4.72 -2.21
C PHE A 149 20.76 -4.07 -3.59
N LEU A 150 21.75 -4.19 -4.47
CA LEU A 150 21.67 -3.66 -5.84
C LEU A 150 20.63 -4.42 -6.66
N PHE A 151 20.68 -5.75 -6.61
CA PHE A 151 19.70 -6.59 -7.31
C PHE A 151 18.28 -6.40 -6.75
N ALA A 152 18.14 -6.29 -5.43
CA ALA A 152 16.87 -5.96 -4.79
C ALA A 152 16.35 -4.60 -5.26
N SER A 153 17.20 -3.58 -5.33
CA SER A 153 16.85 -2.24 -5.80
C SER A 153 16.43 -2.22 -7.27
N VAL A 154 17.16 -2.92 -8.14
CA VAL A 154 16.82 -3.02 -9.58
C VAL A 154 15.50 -3.76 -9.78
N LEU A 155 15.31 -4.89 -9.10
CA LEU A 155 14.08 -5.68 -9.19
C LEU A 155 12.88 -4.91 -8.65
N THR A 156 13.03 -4.26 -7.50
CA THR A 156 12.01 -3.39 -6.90
C THR A 156 11.70 -2.21 -7.81
N GLY A 157 12.73 -1.59 -8.40
CA GLY A 157 12.57 -0.52 -9.39
C GLY A 157 11.74 -0.98 -10.59
N ALA A 158 11.98 -2.18 -11.12
CA ALA A 158 11.14 -2.77 -12.16
C ALA A 158 9.70 -2.99 -11.66
N GLY A 159 9.51 -3.41 -10.41
CA GLY A 159 8.21 -3.47 -9.75
C GLY A 159 7.49 -2.12 -9.72
N PHE A 160 8.17 -1.05 -9.32
CA PHE A 160 7.63 0.31 -9.31
C PHE A 160 7.27 0.81 -10.72
N LEU A 161 8.06 0.48 -11.74
CA LEU A 161 7.71 0.78 -13.14
C LEU A 161 6.40 0.10 -13.55
N CYS A 162 6.26 -1.19 -13.23
CA CYS A 162 5.06 -1.98 -13.53
C CYS A 162 3.82 -1.43 -12.80
N ILE A 163 3.91 -1.20 -11.49
CA ILE A 163 2.80 -0.67 -10.68
C ILE A 163 2.46 0.77 -11.10
N GLY A 164 3.48 1.60 -11.35
CA GLY A 164 3.29 2.98 -11.81
C GLY A 164 2.58 3.06 -13.16
N PHE A 165 2.89 2.14 -14.09
CA PHE A 165 2.15 1.97 -15.34
C PHE A 165 0.69 1.54 -15.08
N LEU A 166 0.48 0.56 -14.18
CA LEU A 166 -0.86 0.07 -13.86
C LEU A 166 -1.73 1.15 -13.20
N LYS A 167 -1.16 1.92 -12.25
CA LYS A 167 -1.77 3.11 -11.66
C LYS A 167 -2.17 4.14 -12.73
N ALA A 168 -1.29 4.39 -13.71
CA ALA A 168 -1.58 5.33 -14.79
C ALA A 168 -2.76 4.88 -15.66
N TYR A 169 -2.82 3.59 -15.96
CA TYR A 169 -3.86 2.99 -16.77
C TYR A 169 -5.25 3.13 -16.10
N ILE A 170 -5.32 2.89 -14.79
CA ILE A 170 -6.57 2.95 -14.02
C ILE A 170 -7.01 4.39 -13.83
N ASN A 171 -6.11 5.25 -13.35
CA ASN A 171 -6.46 6.63 -12.98
C ASN A 171 -6.50 7.58 -14.19
N ARG A 172 -6.27 7.06 -15.41
CA ARG A 172 -6.21 7.84 -16.65
C ARG A 172 -5.25 9.02 -16.57
N THR A 173 -4.18 8.88 -15.80
CA THR A 173 -3.11 9.87 -15.66
C THR A 173 -2.00 9.60 -16.66
N PRO A 174 -1.18 10.61 -17.01
CA PRO A 174 -0.04 10.38 -17.91
C PRO A 174 0.94 9.36 -17.31
N ILE A 175 1.28 8.32 -18.08
CA ILE A 175 2.10 7.18 -17.66
C ILE A 175 3.41 7.61 -16.99
N LEU A 176 4.14 8.53 -17.63
CA LEU A 176 5.42 8.99 -17.11
C LEU A 176 5.29 9.65 -15.73
N ARG A 177 4.25 10.44 -15.52
CA ARG A 177 4.01 11.12 -14.24
C ARG A 177 3.71 10.11 -13.13
N SER A 178 2.83 9.14 -13.40
CA SER A 178 2.48 8.11 -12.42
C SER A 178 3.69 7.25 -12.04
N ILE A 179 4.49 6.84 -13.01
CA ILE A 179 5.73 6.10 -12.77
C ILE A 179 6.71 6.91 -11.93
N LEU A 180 6.91 8.19 -12.27
CA LEU A 180 7.80 9.07 -11.52
C LEU A 180 7.30 9.31 -10.09
N GLU A 181 6.00 9.45 -9.87
CA GLU A 181 5.41 9.56 -8.52
C GLU A 181 5.73 8.32 -7.67
N VAL A 182 5.51 7.11 -8.21
CA VAL A 182 5.76 5.85 -7.48
C VAL A 182 7.25 5.65 -7.21
N LEU A 183 8.10 5.88 -8.21
CA LEU A 183 9.56 5.80 -8.04
C LEU A 183 10.08 6.82 -7.03
N ALA A 184 9.57 8.06 -7.08
CA ALA A 184 9.99 9.11 -6.15
C ALA A 184 9.57 8.79 -4.71
N LEU A 185 8.34 8.31 -4.51
CA LEU A 185 7.86 7.86 -3.20
C LEU A 185 8.71 6.72 -2.65
N GLY A 186 8.95 5.68 -3.45
CA GLY A 186 9.77 4.53 -3.06
C GLY A 186 11.23 4.91 -2.77
N ALA A 187 11.83 5.73 -3.62
CA ALA A 187 13.20 6.20 -3.43
C ALA A 187 13.33 7.09 -2.18
N ALA A 188 12.41 8.03 -1.97
CA ALA A 188 12.41 8.88 -0.80
C ALA A 188 12.26 8.07 0.49
N ALA A 189 11.32 7.14 0.54
CA ALA A 189 11.12 6.26 1.69
C ALA A 189 12.37 5.41 1.98
N ALA A 190 12.98 4.81 0.96
CA ALA A 190 14.18 4.00 1.11
C ALA A 190 15.40 4.83 1.56
N ILE A 191 15.61 6.03 1.00
CA ILE A 191 16.70 6.93 1.39
C ILE A 191 16.54 7.33 2.87
N VAL A 192 15.34 7.75 3.26
CA VAL A 192 15.05 8.13 4.65
C VAL A 192 15.30 6.95 5.58
N ALA A 193 14.74 5.78 5.27
CA ALA A 193 14.90 4.59 6.10
C ALA A 193 16.36 4.15 6.22
N PHE A 194 17.11 4.15 5.11
CA PHE A 194 18.54 3.81 5.09
C PHE A 194 19.34 4.70 6.05
N TYR A 195 19.18 6.03 5.94
CA TYR A 195 19.94 6.95 6.80
C TYR A 195 19.48 6.93 8.25
N VAL A 196 18.19 6.66 8.51
CA VAL A 196 17.70 6.45 9.88
C VAL A 196 18.33 5.17 10.47
N GLY A 197 18.39 4.09 9.70
CA GLY A 197 19.05 2.85 10.12
C GLY A 197 20.53 3.04 10.42
N ASP A 198 21.26 3.67 9.48
CA ASP A 198 22.68 4.01 9.63
C ASP A 198 22.93 4.87 10.86
N PHE A 199 22.13 5.92 11.06
CA PHE A 199 22.24 6.80 12.22
C PHE A 199 21.99 6.08 13.55
N LEU A 200 20.98 5.21 13.60
CA LEU A 200 20.65 4.46 14.81
C LEU A 200 21.73 3.43 15.15
N GLU A 201 22.28 2.72 14.15
CA GLU A 201 23.38 1.79 14.38
C GLU A 201 24.60 2.53 14.96
N HIS A 202 25.00 3.65 14.37
CA HIS A 202 26.11 4.47 14.89
C HIS A 202 25.88 5.00 16.31
N LEU A 203 24.63 5.19 16.73
CA LEU A 203 24.28 5.64 18.08
C LEU A 203 24.31 4.50 19.10
N LEU A 204 23.84 3.32 18.71
CA LEU A 204 23.71 2.13 19.57
C LEU A 204 24.99 1.30 19.66
N SER A 205 25.86 1.36 18.65
CA SER A 205 27.13 0.64 18.59
C SER A 205 28.29 1.37 19.30
N ARG A 206 27.99 2.46 20.01
CA ARG A 206 28.93 3.19 20.90
C ARG A 206 28.87 2.67 22.33
#